data_AF-A0AAW3BRL0-F1
#
_entry.id   AF-A0AAW3BRL0-F1
#
_cell.length_a   1.000
_cell.length_b   1.000
_cell.length_c   1.000
_cell.angle_alpha   90.00
_cell.angle_beta   90.00
_cell.angle_gamma   90.00
#
_symmetry.space_group_name_H-M   'P 1'
#
loop_
_entity.id
_entity.type
_entity.pdbx_description
1 polymer ?
#
loop_
_entity_poly.entity_id
_entity_poly.type
_entity_poly.pdbx_seq_one_letter_code
_entity_poly.pdbx_strand_id
1 'polypeptide(L)'
;MMRSRVDDVTPGVAAGHPESLLGTRQRYLAFNSSSGASWFVRKDVMLKNVQANQDRTLWVDVEGETPEERRAILNALPWCVSIPSTVLDAVAQPTESDVIELQPSRAQYAHGVLSCAIDPLYGTVDEAASVDEENFSSEAFDAARGFVWCSVLITEALIVTMHDKRFLGLEEVVRALEMRVNLADTTGLGCSTITPSIVLATLVAYSSEMMLPDPTALLSEVDCIDEMVLLIAPGERDQPDLLRRVALLRRRISSFRGLLYLKEKLLRELVTPSMRGSFVAGDMLHVMPIYKEALDKNTQVAVRLDDARDILNQANLNFVTGVSMRMSQSSANMDFKMQILSQVAVICLPLNLLASIFGMNCEVPWLAETHPNLRAFWGIVGLMVGWVLLCSIPTIRHILHGNAAKPIVPADS
;
A
#
# COMPACT_ATOMS: atom_id res chain seq x y z
N MET A 1 30.58 -14.70 19.88
CA MET A 1 31.01 -15.81 20.77
C MET A 1 30.08 -16.99 20.53
N MET A 2 30.57 -18.08 19.91
CA MET A 2 29.80 -19.31 19.72
C MET A 2 29.49 -19.92 21.09
N ARG A 3 28.22 -19.85 21.52
CA ARG A 3 27.75 -20.61 22.69
C ARG A 3 27.68 -22.09 22.29
N SER A 4 28.34 -22.98 23.02
CA SER A 4 28.23 -24.43 22.79
C SER A 4 26.78 -24.86 23.04
N ARG A 5 26.18 -25.58 22.08
CA ARG A 5 24.81 -26.08 22.21
C ARG A 5 24.72 -27.08 23.36
N VAL A 6 23.59 -27.06 24.06
CA VAL A 6 23.32 -27.92 25.22
C VAL A 6 22.77 -29.25 24.71
N ASP A 7 23.52 -30.32 24.95
CA ASP A 7 23.17 -31.69 24.53
C ASP A 7 22.38 -32.47 25.60
N ASP A 8 22.36 -32.00 26.85
CA ASP A 8 21.72 -32.70 27.98
C ASP A 8 21.09 -31.76 29.02
N VAL A 9 20.15 -32.26 29.84
CA VAL A 9 19.54 -31.46 30.93
C VAL A 9 20.63 -31.12 31.94
N THR A 10 21.00 -29.84 32.06
CA THR A 10 22.00 -29.37 33.03
C THR A 10 21.32 -28.78 34.26
N PRO A 11 21.12 -29.55 35.35
CA PRO A 11 20.77 -28.98 36.63
C PRO A 11 22.02 -28.31 37.23
N GLY A 12 22.12 -26.99 37.04
CA GLY A 12 23.13 -26.17 37.72
C GLY A 12 24.50 -26.10 37.04
N VAL A 13 24.78 -24.99 36.34
CA VAL A 13 26.16 -24.53 36.17
C VAL A 13 26.59 -23.89 37.49
N ALA A 14 27.12 -24.71 38.40
CA ALA A 14 27.88 -24.25 39.56
C ALA A 14 28.90 -25.32 39.97
N ALA A 15 30.09 -25.27 39.39
CA ALA A 15 31.36 -25.58 40.07
C ALA A 15 32.53 -25.38 39.10
N GLY A 16 33.37 -24.37 39.37
CA GLY A 16 34.70 -24.29 38.77
C GLY A 16 35.22 -22.92 38.32
N HIS A 17 35.05 -21.86 39.12
CA HIS A 17 36.02 -20.78 39.40
C HIS A 17 35.33 -19.47 39.86
N PRO A 18 35.98 -18.67 40.74
CA PRO A 18 35.29 -17.77 41.65
C PRO A 18 34.98 -16.39 41.05
N GLU A 19 33.92 -15.76 41.58
CA GLU A 19 33.61 -14.33 41.55
C GLU A 19 33.07 -13.70 40.23
N SER A 20 31.77 -13.92 39.99
CA SER A 20 30.82 -12.81 39.82
C SER A 20 29.40 -13.24 40.25
N LEU A 21 28.98 -12.74 41.41
CA LEU A 21 27.65 -12.92 41.98
C LEU A 21 26.61 -12.18 41.14
N LEU A 22 26.02 -12.82 40.13
CA LEU A 22 24.68 -12.55 39.57
C LEU A 22 24.41 -13.55 38.43
N GLY A 23 23.85 -14.71 38.79
CA GLY A 23 23.52 -15.78 37.85
C GLY A 23 22.61 -15.29 36.72
N THR A 24 23.11 -15.37 35.49
CA THR A 24 22.43 -15.01 34.25
C THR A 24 21.19 -15.90 34.08
N ARG A 25 19.98 -15.35 34.28
CA ARG A 25 18.72 -16.04 33.96
C ARG A 25 18.70 -16.38 32.46
N GLN A 26 18.41 -17.63 32.08
CA GLN A 26 18.14 -18.02 30.68
C GLN A 26 16.75 -17.50 30.27
N ARG A 27 16.66 -16.23 29.83
CA ARG A 27 15.37 -15.53 29.62
C ARG A 27 14.77 -15.68 28.21
N TYR A 28 15.55 -16.11 27.22
CA TYR A 28 15.10 -16.28 25.84
C TYR A 28 15.62 -17.60 25.27
N LEU A 29 14.71 -18.49 24.88
CA LEU A 29 15.01 -19.75 24.22
C LEU A 29 14.45 -19.68 22.79
N ALA A 30 15.32 -19.68 21.79
CA ALA A 30 14.94 -19.75 20.38
C ALA A 30 15.24 -21.12 19.81
N PHE A 31 14.25 -21.74 19.17
CA PHE A 31 14.33 -23.04 18.53
C PHE A 31 14.01 -22.96 17.05
N ASN A 32 14.86 -23.54 16.23
CA ASN A 32 14.73 -23.59 14.78
C ASN A 32 14.82 -25.04 14.30
N SER A 33 13.85 -25.46 13.49
CA SER A 33 13.71 -26.84 12.99
C SER A 33 14.86 -27.26 12.05
N SER A 34 15.34 -26.33 11.22
CA SER A 34 16.34 -26.57 10.18
C SER A 34 17.78 -26.59 10.70
N SER A 35 18.09 -25.76 11.71
CA SER A 35 19.46 -25.58 12.23
C SER A 35 19.64 -26.09 13.65
N GLY A 36 18.56 -26.50 14.34
CA GLY A 36 18.50 -26.60 15.79
C GLY A 36 18.40 -25.23 16.45
N ALA A 37 17.97 -25.16 17.71
CA ALA A 37 18.05 -23.93 18.49
C ALA A 37 19.50 -23.38 18.52
N SER A 38 19.65 -22.07 18.70
CA SER A 38 20.96 -21.48 19.05
C SER A 38 21.53 -22.08 20.34
N TRP A 39 20.65 -22.65 21.18
CA TRP A 39 20.97 -23.25 22.48
C TRP A 39 20.82 -24.78 22.54
N PHE A 40 20.03 -25.41 21.67
CA PHE A 40 19.66 -26.84 21.77
C PHE A 40 19.75 -27.56 20.43
N VAL A 41 20.28 -28.78 20.45
CA VAL A 41 20.37 -29.64 19.26
C VAL A 41 19.06 -30.39 18.99
N ARG A 42 18.25 -30.67 20.02
CA ARG A 42 17.02 -31.48 19.93
C ARG A 42 15.83 -30.84 20.66
N LYS A 43 14.63 -31.01 20.09
CA LYS A 43 13.35 -30.55 20.66
C LYS A 43 13.05 -31.10 22.05
N ASP A 44 13.36 -32.38 22.27
CA ASP A 44 13.12 -33.06 23.55
C ASP A 44 13.97 -32.48 24.69
N VAL A 45 15.17 -31.97 24.36
CA VAL A 45 16.09 -31.34 25.32
C VAL A 45 15.59 -29.95 25.70
N MET A 46 15.09 -29.19 24.72
CA MET A 46 14.44 -27.90 24.99
C MET A 46 13.24 -28.08 25.94
N LEU A 47 12.33 -29.01 25.61
CA LEU A 47 11.12 -29.27 26.42
C LEU A 47 11.47 -29.71 27.85
N LYS A 48 12.44 -30.61 28.02
CA LYS A 48 12.90 -31.02 29.36
C LYS A 48 13.55 -29.86 30.13
N ASN A 49 14.27 -28.98 29.45
CA ASN A 49 14.87 -27.81 30.09
C ASN A 49 13.80 -26.80 30.53
N VAL A 50 12.80 -26.52 29.69
CA VAL A 50 11.66 -25.67 30.05
C VAL A 50 10.90 -26.26 31.25
N GLN A 51 10.69 -27.58 31.28
CA GLN A 51 10.05 -28.26 32.41
C GLN A 51 10.89 -28.21 33.69
N ALA A 52 12.22 -28.29 33.60
CA ALA A 52 13.12 -28.20 34.75
C ALA A 52 13.30 -26.76 35.26
N ASN A 53 13.13 -25.76 34.40
CA ASN A 53 13.37 -24.34 34.67
C ASN A 53 12.12 -23.47 34.43
N GLN A 54 10.96 -23.91 34.94
CA GLN A 54 9.68 -23.19 34.79
C GLN A 54 9.74 -21.76 35.32
N ASP A 55 10.41 -21.53 36.46
CA ASP A 55 10.51 -20.19 37.08
C ASP A 55 11.50 -19.24 36.40
N ARG A 56 12.29 -19.74 35.43
CA ARG A 56 13.38 -19.00 34.79
C ARG A 56 13.16 -18.75 33.30
N THR A 57 12.34 -19.58 32.66
CA THR A 57 12.05 -19.49 31.23
C THR A 57 10.90 -18.51 31.00
N LEU A 58 11.21 -17.37 30.39
CA LEU A 58 10.21 -16.33 30.12
C LEU A 58 9.63 -16.44 28.72
N TRP A 59 10.48 -16.65 27.71
CA TRP A 59 10.10 -16.63 26.30
C TRP A 59 10.67 -17.83 25.54
N VAL A 60 9.79 -18.55 24.85
CA VAL A 60 10.12 -19.63 23.92
C VAL A 60 9.70 -19.23 22.50
N ASP A 61 10.65 -19.21 21.57
CA ASP A 61 10.40 -18.92 20.16
C ASP A 61 10.63 -20.18 19.32
N VAL A 62 9.70 -20.50 18.42
CA VAL A 62 9.69 -21.73 17.61
C VAL A 62 9.57 -21.38 16.13
N GLU A 63 10.58 -21.77 15.34
CA GLU A 63 10.68 -21.48 13.91
C GLU A 63 10.57 -22.76 13.06
N GLY A 64 9.78 -22.69 11.99
CA GLY A 64 9.86 -23.62 10.86
C GLY A 64 9.27 -25.02 11.10
N GLU A 65 8.35 -25.16 12.05
CA GLU A 65 7.67 -26.42 12.39
C GLU A 65 6.30 -26.54 11.72
N THR A 66 5.92 -27.77 11.35
CA THR A 66 4.59 -28.07 10.79
C THR A 66 3.47 -27.80 11.81
N PRO A 67 2.22 -27.54 11.41
CA PRO A 67 1.13 -27.27 12.36
C PRO A 67 0.92 -28.43 13.36
N GLU A 68 1.15 -29.67 12.95
CA GLU A 68 1.08 -30.85 13.84
C GLU A 68 2.20 -30.84 14.90
N GLU A 69 3.40 -30.45 14.50
CA GLU A 69 4.53 -30.32 15.43
C GLU A 69 4.37 -29.13 16.36
N ARG A 70 3.86 -28.00 15.87
CA ARG A 70 3.50 -26.86 16.70
C ARG A 70 2.54 -27.27 17.80
N ARG A 71 1.52 -28.06 17.42
CA ARG A 71 0.54 -28.62 18.34
C ARG A 71 1.16 -29.54 19.38
N ALA A 72 2.09 -30.40 18.97
CA ALA A 72 2.82 -31.28 19.89
C ALA A 72 3.66 -30.49 20.91
N ILE A 73 4.35 -29.43 20.47
CA ILE A 73 5.14 -28.54 21.33
C ILE A 73 4.23 -27.84 22.33
N LEU A 74 3.13 -27.25 21.86
CA LEU A 74 2.16 -26.58 22.70
C LEU A 74 1.55 -27.51 23.77
N ASN A 75 1.32 -28.78 23.47
CA ASN A 75 0.81 -29.75 24.45
C ASN A 75 1.86 -30.18 25.48
N ALA A 76 3.14 -30.15 25.12
CA ALA A 76 4.24 -30.60 25.99
C ALA A 76 4.76 -29.51 26.94
N LEU A 77 4.38 -28.24 26.71
CA LEU A 77 4.76 -27.11 27.54
C LEU A 77 4.01 -27.11 28.88
N PRO A 78 4.69 -26.77 30.00
CA PRO A 78 4.10 -26.76 31.33
C PRO A 78 3.26 -25.49 31.55
N TRP A 79 2.03 -25.48 31.03
CA TRP A 79 1.10 -24.38 31.28
C TRP A 79 0.58 -24.41 32.71
N CYS A 80 0.75 -23.33 33.45
CA CYS A 80 0.13 -23.15 34.78
C CYS A 80 -1.39 -22.94 34.71
N VAL A 81 -1.96 -22.84 33.49
CA VAL A 81 -3.36 -22.54 33.20
C VAL A 81 -3.90 -23.60 32.25
N SER A 82 -5.16 -23.99 32.44
CA SER A 82 -5.86 -24.89 31.52
C SER A 82 -6.23 -24.14 30.24
N ILE A 83 -5.51 -24.40 29.15
CA ILE A 83 -5.76 -23.83 27.83
C ILE A 83 -6.61 -24.81 27.02
N PRO A 84 -7.79 -24.41 26.50
CA PRO A 84 -8.63 -25.26 25.67
C PRO A 84 -7.89 -25.77 24.44
N SER A 85 -8.19 -27.00 24.01
CA SER A 85 -7.61 -27.57 22.79
C SER A 85 -7.87 -26.69 21.57
N THR A 86 -9.05 -26.10 21.44
CA THR A 86 -9.42 -25.21 20.31
C THR A 86 -8.50 -24.01 20.17
N VAL A 87 -8.04 -23.43 21.28
CA VAL A 87 -7.13 -22.27 21.27
C VAL A 87 -5.74 -22.70 20.82
N LEU A 88 -5.27 -23.85 21.29
CA LEU A 88 -3.99 -24.41 20.89
C LEU A 88 -3.99 -24.82 19.40
N ASP A 89 -5.13 -25.28 18.87
CA ASP A 89 -5.31 -25.50 17.42
C ASP A 89 -5.27 -24.19 16.65
N ALA A 90 -5.93 -23.13 17.14
CA ALA A 90 -5.91 -21.80 16.53
C ALA A 90 -4.51 -21.15 16.51
N VAL A 91 -3.70 -21.38 17.55
CA VAL A 91 -2.29 -20.92 17.60
C VAL A 91 -1.42 -21.73 16.65
N ALA A 92 -1.64 -23.04 16.56
CA ALA A 92 -0.89 -23.92 15.65
C ALA A 92 -1.22 -23.65 14.17
N GLN A 93 -2.48 -23.37 13.88
CA GLN A 93 -3.01 -23.05 12.55
C GLN A 93 -3.72 -21.68 12.56
N PRO A 94 -2.97 -20.58 12.42
CA PRO A 94 -3.54 -19.24 12.37
C PRO A 94 -4.45 -19.05 11.14
N THR A 95 -5.61 -18.42 11.34
CA THR A 95 -6.60 -18.11 10.28
C THR A 95 -6.74 -16.61 10.00
N GLU A 96 -6.49 -15.78 11.01
CA GLU A 96 -6.57 -14.32 10.94
C GLU A 96 -5.22 -13.70 11.35
N SER A 97 -4.92 -12.51 10.84
CA SER A 97 -3.69 -11.77 11.13
C SER A 97 -3.98 -10.50 11.93
N ASP A 98 -3.03 -10.11 12.79
CA ASP A 98 -3.07 -8.90 13.61
C ASP A 98 -4.28 -8.84 14.55
N VAL A 99 -4.46 -9.91 15.30
CA VAL A 99 -5.50 -10.03 16.34
C VAL A 99 -4.85 -10.58 17.61
N ILE A 100 -5.20 -10.01 18.77
CA ILE A 100 -4.85 -10.55 20.09
C ILE A 100 -6.12 -10.66 20.91
N GLU A 101 -6.54 -11.89 21.18
CA GLU A 101 -7.73 -12.20 21.96
C GLU A 101 -7.37 -12.61 23.39
N LEU A 102 -7.95 -11.89 24.34
CA LEU A 102 -7.88 -12.22 25.76
C LEU A 102 -8.94 -13.25 26.11
N GLN A 103 -8.63 -14.17 27.04
CA GLN A 103 -9.63 -15.09 27.57
C GLN A 103 -10.83 -14.32 28.17
N PRO A 104 -12.08 -14.57 27.72
CA PRO A 104 -13.24 -13.72 28.04
C PRO A 104 -13.64 -13.65 29.52
N SER A 105 -13.26 -14.62 30.36
CA SER A 105 -13.76 -14.76 31.73
C SER A 105 -12.71 -14.48 32.81
N ARG A 106 -11.56 -15.14 32.74
CA ARG A 106 -10.52 -15.08 33.78
C ARG A 106 -9.26 -14.32 33.35
N ALA A 107 -9.13 -13.95 32.07
CA ALA A 107 -7.97 -13.28 31.53
C ALA A 107 -6.63 -13.95 31.94
N GLN A 108 -6.57 -15.28 32.00
CA GLN A 108 -5.38 -16.01 32.48
C GLN A 108 -4.38 -16.30 31.34
N TYR A 109 -4.84 -16.25 30.10
CA TYR A 109 -4.02 -16.34 28.90
C TYR A 109 -4.59 -15.41 27.82
N ALA A 110 -3.75 -15.07 26.86
CA ALA A 110 -4.13 -14.40 25.62
C ALA A 110 -3.43 -15.09 24.46
N HIS A 111 -4.08 -15.10 23.32
CA HIS A 111 -3.52 -15.69 22.10
C HIS A 111 -3.79 -14.76 20.93
N GLY A 112 -2.94 -14.82 19.92
CA GLY A 112 -3.06 -13.94 18.79
C GLY A 112 -2.11 -14.29 17.68
N VAL A 113 -2.21 -13.55 16.59
CA VAL A 113 -1.36 -13.71 15.41
C VAL A 113 -0.93 -12.32 14.99
N LEU A 114 0.36 -12.17 14.70
CA LEU A 114 0.94 -10.94 14.19
C LEU A 114 1.43 -11.17 12.75
N SER A 115 1.13 -10.22 11.87
CA SER A 115 1.79 -10.17 10.56
C SER A 115 3.20 -9.58 10.72
N CYS A 116 4.23 -10.27 10.26
CA CYS A 116 5.61 -9.82 10.36
C CYS A 116 6.27 -9.75 8.99
N ALA A 117 7.10 -8.74 8.76
CA ALA A 117 7.86 -8.58 7.52
C ALA A 117 8.91 -9.68 7.35
N ILE A 118 9.15 -10.14 6.13
CA ILE A 118 10.29 -11.01 5.81
C ILE A 118 11.45 -10.17 5.30
N ASP A 119 12.68 -10.55 5.65
CA ASP A 119 13.88 -10.00 5.01
C ASP A 119 13.95 -10.47 3.54
N PRO A 120 13.92 -9.54 2.55
CA PRO A 120 13.99 -9.91 1.14
C PRO A 120 15.26 -10.69 0.77
N LEU A 121 16.34 -10.61 1.56
CA LEU A 121 17.58 -11.37 1.33
C LEU A 121 17.48 -12.86 1.66
N TYR A 122 16.48 -13.27 2.46
CA TYR A 122 16.23 -14.67 2.84
C TYR A 122 15.08 -15.34 2.08
N GLY A 123 14.47 -14.62 1.13
CA GLY A 123 13.60 -15.22 0.13
C GLY A 123 14.41 -16.21 -0.70
N THR A 124 14.27 -17.50 -0.38
CA THR A 124 14.83 -18.60 -1.16
C THR A 124 14.56 -18.36 -2.64
N VAL A 125 15.65 -18.47 -3.42
CA VAL A 125 15.79 -18.36 -4.87
C VAL A 125 14.83 -19.29 -5.67
N ASP A 126 13.96 -20.06 -5.01
CA ASP A 126 13.17 -21.15 -5.62
C ASP A 126 11.77 -20.78 -6.14
N GLU A 127 11.36 -19.51 -6.11
CA GLU A 127 10.20 -19.03 -6.89
C GLU A 127 10.48 -17.79 -7.74
N ALA A 128 11.77 -17.51 -8.02
CA ALA A 128 12.16 -16.60 -9.10
C ALA A 128 12.15 -17.36 -10.44
N ALA A 129 10.98 -17.86 -10.84
CA ALA A 129 10.79 -18.36 -12.20
C ALA A 129 10.80 -17.17 -13.17
N SER A 130 11.93 -17.03 -13.88
CA SER A 130 12.13 -16.28 -15.12
C SER A 130 11.58 -14.84 -15.13
N VAL A 131 12.42 -13.89 -14.71
CA VAL A 131 12.21 -12.48 -15.10
C VAL A 131 13.22 -12.17 -16.21
N ASP A 132 12.73 -12.22 -17.44
CA ASP A 132 13.37 -11.58 -18.59
C ASP A 132 13.53 -10.07 -18.30
N GLU A 133 14.74 -9.54 -18.47
CA GLU A 133 15.17 -8.17 -18.13
C GLU A 133 14.49 -7.03 -18.93
N GLU A 134 13.39 -7.27 -19.66
CA GLU A 134 12.77 -6.24 -20.53
C GLU A 134 11.34 -5.82 -20.17
N ASN A 135 10.74 -6.33 -19.08
CA ASN A 135 9.40 -5.92 -18.67
C ASN A 135 9.40 -5.19 -17.31
N PHE A 136 9.62 -3.87 -17.37
CA PHE A 136 9.30 -2.92 -16.29
C PHE A 136 7.77 -2.75 -16.14
N SER A 137 7.05 -3.86 -15.99
CA SER A 137 5.60 -3.86 -15.89
C SER A 137 5.14 -4.78 -14.78
N SER A 138 4.46 -4.19 -13.80
CA SER A 138 3.51 -4.91 -12.95
C SER A 138 4.08 -5.87 -11.91
N GLU A 139 5.06 -5.45 -11.12
CA GLU A 139 5.05 -5.87 -9.71
C GLU A 139 4.00 -5.02 -8.99
N ALA A 140 2.74 -5.45 -9.11
CA ALA A 140 1.78 -5.14 -8.07
C ALA A 140 2.46 -5.57 -6.77
N PHE A 141 2.77 -4.60 -5.91
CA PHE A 141 3.24 -4.86 -4.55
C PHE A 141 2.15 -5.70 -3.87
N ASP A 142 2.29 -7.01 -4.01
CA ASP A 142 1.41 -7.99 -3.42
C ASP A 142 1.81 -7.97 -1.96
N ALA A 143 1.21 -7.07 -1.19
CA ALA A 143 1.51 -6.93 0.23
C ALA A 143 1.52 -8.33 0.88
N ALA A 144 0.62 -9.22 0.45
CA ALA A 144 0.54 -10.62 0.88
C ALA A 144 1.78 -11.50 0.62
N ARG A 145 2.69 -11.18 -0.31
CA ARG A 145 3.85 -12.03 -0.65
C ARG A 145 5.06 -11.86 0.26
N GLY A 146 5.05 -10.87 1.15
CA GLY A 146 6.20 -10.53 2.01
C GLY A 146 5.98 -10.71 3.51
N PHE A 147 4.93 -11.41 3.94
CA PHE A 147 4.59 -11.55 5.37
C PHE A 147 4.71 -12.98 5.87
N VAL A 148 5.18 -13.12 7.11
CA VAL A 148 5.10 -14.33 7.92
C VAL A 148 4.10 -14.10 9.04
N TRP A 149 3.32 -15.14 9.34
CA TRP A 149 2.44 -15.14 10.50
C TRP A 149 3.22 -15.60 11.73
N CYS A 150 3.23 -14.76 12.76
CA CYS A 150 3.79 -15.07 14.06
C CYS A 150 2.64 -15.28 15.04
N SER A 151 2.33 -16.55 15.33
CA SER A 151 1.35 -16.90 16.35
C SER A 151 1.97 -16.67 17.73
N VAL A 152 1.22 -16.03 18.62
CA VAL A 152 1.67 -15.70 19.97
C VAL A 152 0.67 -16.27 20.98
N LEU A 153 1.19 -16.95 21.99
CA LEU A 153 0.43 -17.43 23.14
C LEU A 153 1.12 -16.96 24.40
N ILE A 154 0.42 -16.19 25.22
CA ILE A 154 0.98 -15.54 26.40
C ILE A 154 0.17 -15.89 27.65
N THR A 155 0.89 -16.10 28.75
CA THR A 155 0.39 -16.23 30.11
C THR A 155 1.17 -15.27 31.02
N GLU A 156 0.81 -15.19 32.31
CA GLU A 156 1.54 -14.33 33.27
C GLU A 156 3.02 -14.72 33.46
N ALA A 157 3.39 -15.97 33.21
CA ALA A 157 4.73 -16.49 33.43
C ALA A 157 5.52 -16.78 32.14
N LEU A 158 4.83 -17.19 31.07
CA LEU A 158 5.45 -17.70 29.85
C LEU A 158 4.81 -17.07 28.61
N ILE A 159 5.65 -16.65 27.66
CA ILE A 159 5.26 -16.30 26.29
C ILE A 159 5.87 -17.28 25.29
N VAL A 160 5.05 -17.71 24.33
CA VAL A 160 5.45 -18.58 23.24
C VAL A 160 5.13 -17.90 21.92
N THR A 161 6.13 -17.83 21.04
CA THR A 161 5.98 -17.33 19.67
C THR A 161 6.29 -18.44 18.69
N MET A 162 5.49 -18.56 17.63
CA MET A 162 5.64 -19.59 16.60
C MET A 162 5.52 -18.96 15.22
N HIS A 163 6.49 -19.21 14.34
CA HIS A 163 6.52 -18.64 12.99
C HIS A 163 7.05 -19.64 11.95
N ASP A 164 6.66 -19.46 10.69
CA ASP A 164 7.09 -20.33 9.59
C ASP A 164 8.54 -20.05 9.17
N LYS A 165 8.92 -18.77 9.15
CA LYS A 165 10.24 -18.29 8.74
C LYS A 165 10.65 -17.13 9.63
N ARG A 166 11.96 -16.94 9.79
CA ARG A 166 12.51 -15.76 10.44
C ARG A 166 11.97 -14.45 9.86
N PHE A 167 11.50 -13.58 10.73
CA PHE A 167 10.93 -12.29 10.36
C PHE A 167 11.78 -11.11 10.85
N LEU A 168 11.68 -9.98 10.15
CA LEU A 168 12.36 -8.72 10.44
C LEU A 168 11.83 -8.13 11.75
N GLY A 169 12.70 -7.64 12.63
CA GLY A 169 12.31 -7.11 13.93
C GLY A 169 12.54 -8.07 15.09
N LEU A 170 12.66 -9.39 14.86
CA LEU A 170 12.89 -10.34 15.95
C LEU A 170 14.25 -10.10 16.65
N GLU A 171 15.30 -9.81 15.88
CA GLU A 171 16.62 -9.48 16.44
C GLU A 171 16.59 -8.16 17.22
N GLU A 172 15.89 -7.17 16.70
CA GLU A 172 15.70 -5.86 17.34
C GLU A 172 14.91 -5.99 18.65
N VAL A 173 13.89 -6.83 18.70
CA VAL A 173 13.12 -7.14 19.91
C VAL A 173 14.04 -7.77 20.97
N VAL A 174 14.80 -8.81 20.60
CA VAL A 174 15.74 -9.46 21.52
C VAL A 174 16.77 -8.45 22.04
N ARG A 175 17.36 -7.66 21.14
CA ARG A 175 18.34 -6.62 21.51
C ARG A 175 17.75 -5.55 22.41
N ALA A 176 16.52 -5.10 22.14
CA ALA A 176 15.82 -4.11 22.96
C ALA A 176 15.55 -4.64 24.37
N LEU A 177 15.18 -5.92 24.49
CA LEU A 177 14.98 -6.58 25.78
C LEU A 177 16.31 -6.74 26.53
N GLU A 178 17.38 -7.17 25.86
CA GLU A 178 18.72 -7.27 26.45
C GLU A 178 19.23 -5.93 26.98
N MET A 179 19.05 -4.84 26.22
CA MET A 179 19.41 -3.49 26.67
C MET A 179 18.64 -3.08 27.93
N ARG A 180 17.35 -3.44 28.05
CA ARG A 180 16.56 -3.18 29.26
C ARG A 180 17.08 -3.96 30.47
N VAL A 181 17.54 -5.21 30.28
CA VAL A 181 18.16 -5.99 31.36
C VAL A 181 19.43 -5.31 31.85
N ASN A 182 20.34 -4.97 30.93
CA ASN A 182 21.65 -4.42 31.28
C ASN A 182 21.53 -3.09 32.02
N LEU A 183 20.54 -2.25 31.64
CA LEU A 183 20.28 -0.98 32.31
C LEU A 183 19.81 -1.17 33.77
N ALA A 184 18.98 -2.19 34.02
CA ALA A 184 18.51 -2.52 35.37
C ALA A 184 19.67 -2.97 36.28
N ASP A 185 20.62 -3.73 35.74
CA ASP A 185 21.79 -4.19 36.49
C ASP A 185 22.74 -3.03 36.86
N THR A 186 22.87 -2.01 36.00
CA THR A 186 23.74 -0.84 36.27
C THR A 186 23.17 0.19 37.25
N THR A 187 21.83 0.29 37.37
CA THR A 187 21.19 1.38 38.13
C THR A 187 20.87 1.03 39.58
N GLY A 188 21.01 -0.24 40.00
CA GLY A 188 20.84 -0.68 41.40
C GLY A 188 19.41 -0.54 41.96
N LEU A 189 18.48 0.09 41.23
CA LEU A 189 17.04 0.03 41.50
C LEU A 189 16.55 -1.33 41.00
N GLY A 190 16.33 -2.27 41.92
CA GLY A 190 15.86 -3.63 41.64
C GLY A 190 14.42 -3.74 41.11
N CYS A 191 14.02 -2.89 40.15
CA CYS A 191 12.66 -2.79 39.64
C CYS A 191 12.60 -2.71 38.10
N SER A 192 13.19 -3.68 37.40
CA SER A 192 12.70 -4.03 36.06
C SER A 192 12.87 -5.52 35.82
N THR A 193 11.99 -6.31 36.46
CA THR A 193 11.80 -7.70 36.05
C THR A 193 11.14 -7.69 34.67
N ILE A 194 11.82 -8.21 33.65
CA ILE A 194 11.16 -8.44 32.36
C ILE A 194 9.97 -9.36 32.60
N THR A 195 8.78 -8.87 32.29
CA THR A 195 7.53 -9.63 32.30
C THR A 195 7.19 -10.09 30.88
N PRO A 196 6.38 -11.15 30.72
CA PRO A 196 5.91 -11.58 29.40
C PRO A 196 5.14 -10.47 28.67
N SER A 197 4.46 -9.60 29.41
CA SER A 197 3.74 -8.45 28.86
C SER A 197 4.65 -7.41 28.20
N ILE A 198 5.84 -7.17 28.77
CA ILE A 198 6.85 -6.31 28.14
C ILE A 198 7.35 -6.95 26.85
N VAL A 199 7.60 -8.26 26.84
CA VAL A 199 8.05 -9.00 25.64
C VAL A 199 7.00 -8.88 24.52
N LEU A 200 5.73 -9.15 24.83
CA LEU A 200 4.64 -8.99 23.86
C LEU A 200 4.52 -7.55 23.37
N ALA A 201 4.60 -6.56 24.25
CA ALA A 201 4.51 -5.17 23.87
C ALA A 201 5.64 -4.75 22.91
N THR A 202 6.86 -5.19 23.22
CA THR A 202 8.01 -4.97 22.32
C THR A 202 7.83 -5.70 20.99
N LEU A 203 7.34 -6.95 21.00
CA LEU A 203 7.12 -7.73 19.79
C LEU A 203 6.08 -7.07 18.86
N VAL A 204 4.96 -6.63 19.42
CA VAL A 204 3.90 -5.93 18.69
C VAL A 204 4.42 -4.59 18.14
N ALA A 205 5.16 -3.82 18.94
CA ALA A 205 5.70 -2.53 18.50
C ALA A 205 6.70 -2.69 17.35
N TYR A 206 7.72 -3.54 17.49
CA TYR A 206 8.72 -3.74 16.43
C TYR A 206 8.12 -4.41 15.19
N SER A 207 7.23 -5.40 15.33
CA SER A 207 6.55 -5.98 14.17
C SER A 207 5.66 -4.96 13.43
N SER A 208 5.10 -3.99 14.15
CA SER A 208 4.36 -2.88 13.54
C SER A 208 5.29 -1.89 12.84
N GLU A 209 6.39 -1.50 13.49
CA GLU A 209 7.36 -0.54 12.96
C GLU A 209 8.07 -1.06 11.70
N MET A 210 8.42 -2.34 11.67
CA MET A 210 9.05 -2.98 10.50
C MET A 210 8.12 -3.07 9.28
N MET A 211 6.82 -2.87 9.47
CA MET A 211 5.81 -2.85 8.42
C MET A 211 5.42 -1.46 7.95
N LEU A 212 6.00 -0.42 8.56
CA LEU A 212 5.80 0.95 8.10
C LEU A 212 6.48 1.12 6.73
N PRO A 213 5.72 1.40 5.66
CA PRO A 213 6.33 1.76 4.40
C PRO A 213 7.04 3.11 4.57
N ASP A 214 8.15 3.32 3.86
CA ASP A 214 8.71 4.66 3.72
C ASP A 214 7.73 5.51 2.89
N PRO A 215 7.04 6.49 3.51
CA PRO A 215 6.06 7.30 2.78
C PRO A 215 6.75 8.25 1.81
N THR A 216 8.06 8.53 1.95
CA THR A 216 8.73 9.57 1.17
C THR A 216 8.83 9.24 -0.31
N ALA A 217 9.11 7.98 -0.65
CA ALA A 217 9.16 7.53 -2.04
C ALA A 217 7.77 7.54 -2.72
N LEU A 218 6.71 7.25 -1.96
CA LEU A 218 5.34 7.33 -2.47
C LEU A 218 4.91 8.79 -2.64
N LEU A 219 5.23 9.65 -1.68
CA LEU A 219 4.91 11.08 -1.73
C LEU A 219 5.62 11.76 -2.91
N SER A 220 6.89 11.47 -3.13
CA SER A 220 7.62 12.01 -4.28
C SER A 220 7.03 11.53 -5.62
N GLU A 221 6.57 10.27 -5.70
CA GLU A 221 5.89 9.76 -6.89
C GLU A 221 4.53 10.47 -7.12
N VAL A 222 3.77 10.74 -6.05
CA VAL A 222 2.53 11.54 -6.12
C VAL A 222 2.83 12.96 -6.59
N ASP A 223 3.84 13.62 -6.03
CA ASP A 223 4.24 14.98 -6.41
C ASP A 223 4.67 15.04 -7.88
N CYS A 224 5.46 14.06 -8.35
CA CYS A 224 5.81 13.94 -9.77
C CYS A 224 4.57 13.80 -10.66
N ILE A 225 3.56 13.03 -10.25
CA ILE A 225 2.30 12.92 -11.00
C ILE A 225 1.57 14.26 -11.05
N ASP A 226 1.49 14.99 -9.94
CA ASP A 226 0.82 16.29 -9.90
C ASP A 226 1.50 17.32 -10.81
N GLU A 227 2.84 17.36 -10.81
CA GLU A 227 3.61 18.20 -11.74
C GLU A 227 3.41 17.80 -13.21
N MET A 228 3.44 16.50 -13.51
CA MET A 228 3.23 16.00 -14.87
C MET A 228 1.83 16.35 -15.40
N VAL A 229 0.80 16.28 -14.55
CA VAL A 229 -0.58 16.61 -14.94
C VAL A 229 -0.70 18.02 -15.53
N LEU A 230 0.08 18.97 -15.02
CA LEU A 230 0.08 20.35 -15.49
C LEU A 230 0.73 20.50 -16.88
N LEU A 231 1.68 19.63 -17.22
CA LEU A 231 2.51 19.73 -18.43
C LEU A 231 2.02 18.86 -19.58
N ILE A 232 1.14 17.89 -19.34
CA ILE A 232 0.71 16.96 -20.38
C ILE A 232 -0.21 17.66 -21.40
N ALA A 233 0.39 17.95 -22.56
CA ALA A 233 -0.31 18.20 -23.81
C ALA A 233 -1.07 16.94 -24.25
N PRO A 234 -2.20 17.07 -24.96
CA PRO A 234 -3.00 15.92 -25.40
C PRO A 234 -2.24 15.09 -26.46
N GLY A 235 -1.45 14.12 -26.01
CA GLY A 235 -0.82 13.08 -26.82
C GLY A 235 -1.57 11.74 -26.69
N GLU A 236 -1.66 10.97 -27.78
CA GLU A 236 -2.38 9.69 -27.82
C GLU A 236 -1.77 8.59 -26.92
N ARG A 237 -0.49 8.73 -26.54
CA ARG A 237 0.24 7.75 -25.72
C ARG A 237 0.42 8.18 -24.25
N ASP A 238 0.50 9.48 -23.99
CA ASP A 238 0.89 9.99 -22.67
C ASP A 238 -0.28 10.02 -21.68
N GLN A 239 -1.51 10.25 -22.18
CA GLN A 239 -2.73 10.21 -21.36
C GLN A 239 -3.01 8.83 -20.75
N PRO A 240 -3.05 7.72 -21.53
CA PRO A 240 -3.29 6.41 -20.96
C PRO A 240 -2.17 5.94 -20.02
N ASP A 241 -0.91 6.33 -20.27
CA ASP A 241 0.21 6.01 -19.37
C ASP A 241 0.06 6.71 -18.02
N LEU A 242 -0.24 8.02 -18.02
CA LEU A 242 -0.52 8.77 -16.79
C LEU A 242 -1.66 8.13 -15.99
N LEU A 243 -2.79 7.84 -16.64
CA LEU A 243 -3.94 7.23 -15.96
C LEU A 243 -3.61 5.84 -15.40
N ARG A 244 -2.76 5.06 -16.09
CA ARG A 244 -2.25 3.79 -15.59
C ARG A 244 -1.39 3.99 -14.34
N ARG A 245 -0.45 4.95 -14.34
CA ARG A 245 0.38 5.28 -13.16
C ARG A 245 -0.47 5.71 -11.97
N VAL A 246 -1.44 6.60 -12.19
CA VAL A 246 -2.41 7.02 -11.15
C VAL A 246 -3.16 5.82 -10.58
N ALA A 247 -3.64 4.89 -11.42
CA ALA A 247 -4.35 3.71 -10.97
C ALA A 247 -3.47 2.76 -10.15
N LEU A 248 -2.22 2.53 -10.59
CA LEU A 248 -1.26 1.69 -9.87
C LEU A 248 -0.89 2.30 -8.52
N LEU A 249 -0.62 3.61 -8.48
CA LEU A 249 -0.27 4.31 -7.24
C LEU A 249 -1.44 4.32 -6.25
N ARG A 250 -2.67 4.56 -6.71
CA ARG A 250 -3.88 4.46 -5.87
C ARG A 250 -4.04 3.06 -5.27
N ARG A 251 -3.80 2.00 -6.07
CA ARG A 251 -3.86 0.62 -5.59
C ARG A 251 -2.79 0.37 -4.52
N ARG A 252 -1.57 0.85 -4.73
CA ARG A 252 -0.44 0.71 -3.80
C ARG A 252 -0.68 1.44 -2.47
N ILE A 253 -1.19 2.68 -2.51
CA ILE A 253 -1.56 3.42 -1.31
C ILE A 253 -2.66 2.68 -0.54
N SER A 254 -3.67 2.16 -1.24
CA SER A 254 -4.78 1.44 -0.62
C SER A 254 -4.35 0.11 0.01
N SER A 255 -3.43 -0.64 -0.61
CA SER A 255 -2.88 -1.87 -0.02
C SER A 255 -2.09 -1.59 1.25
N PHE A 256 -1.22 -0.57 1.24
CA PHE A 256 -0.47 -0.18 2.43
C PHE A 256 -1.38 0.30 3.56
N ARG A 257 -2.38 1.12 3.23
CA ARG A 257 -3.37 1.61 4.19
C ARG A 257 -4.15 0.48 4.84
N GLY A 258 -4.50 -0.56 4.07
CA GLY A 258 -5.18 -1.75 4.58
C GLY A 258 -4.35 -2.52 5.62
N LEU A 259 -3.05 -2.73 5.36
CA LEU A 259 -2.15 -3.37 6.32
C LEU A 259 -1.99 -2.55 7.61
N LEU A 260 -1.73 -1.26 7.46
CA LEU A 260 -1.60 -0.33 8.58
C LEU A 260 -2.88 -0.28 9.43
N TYR A 261 -4.05 -0.36 8.79
CA TYR A 261 -5.33 -0.35 9.49
C TYR A 261 -5.50 -1.55 10.44
N LEU A 262 -5.07 -2.75 10.05
CA LEU A 262 -5.14 -3.94 10.90
C LEU A 262 -4.22 -3.79 12.13
N LYS A 263 -2.99 -3.31 11.92
CA LYS A 263 -2.04 -3.00 13.02
C LYS A 263 -2.56 -1.90 13.95
N GLU A 264 -3.10 -0.83 13.39
CA GLU A 264 -3.70 0.28 14.13
C GLU A 264 -4.88 -0.20 14.98
N LYS A 265 -5.74 -1.07 14.43
CA LYS A 265 -6.87 -1.69 15.14
C LYS A 265 -6.37 -2.52 16.32
N LEU A 266 -5.38 -3.39 16.11
CA LEU A 266 -4.76 -4.20 17.17
C LEU A 266 -4.16 -3.32 18.28
N LEU A 267 -3.36 -2.32 17.93
CA LEU A 267 -2.74 -1.43 18.91
C LEU A 267 -3.79 -0.62 19.69
N ARG A 268 -4.85 -0.16 19.02
CA ARG A 268 -5.98 0.54 19.66
C ARG A 268 -6.71 -0.37 20.65
N GLU A 269 -6.91 -1.64 20.29
CA GLU A 269 -7.49 -2.65 21.18
C GLU A 269 -6.62 -2.88 22.42
N LEU A 270 -5.30 -3.03 22.26
CA LEU A 270 -4.35 -3.21 23.37
C LEU A 270 -4.27 -2.01 24.33
N VAL A 271 -4.56 -0.80 23.86
CA VAL A 271 -4.58 0.44 24.67
C VAL A 271 -5.93 0.66 25.38
N THR A 272 -6.96 -0.07 24.98
CA THR A 272 -8.35 0.09 25.47
C THR A 272 -8.45 -0.27 26.97
N PRO A 273 -9.35 0.38 27.75
CA PRO A 273 -9.50 0.11 29.17
C PRO A 273 -9.80 -1.34 29.55
N SER A 274 -10.43 -2.12 28.68
CA SER A 274 -10.68 -3.55 28.87
C SER A 274 -9.39 -4.35 29.03
N MET A 275 -8.32 -3.96 28.32
CA MET A 275 -7.02 -4.62 28.38
C MET A 275 -6.18 -4.13 29.56
N ARG A 276 -6.43 -2.92 30.10
CA ARG A 276 -5.66 -2.30 31.20
C ARG A 276 -5.71 -3.07 32.52
N GLY A 277 -6.78 -3.81 32.77
CA GLY A 277 -6.93 -4.65 33.96
C GLY A 277 -6.36 -6.07 33.79
N SER A 278 -5.86 -6.41 32.60
CA SER A 278 -5.33 -7.74 32.29
C SER A 278 -3.81 -7.81 32.45
N PHE A 279 -3.27 -9.02 32.56
CA PHE A 279 -1.82 -9.22 32.61
C PHE A 279 -1.10 -8.72 31.33
N VAL A 280 -1.78 -8.68 30.18
CA VAL A 280 -1.24 -8.21 28.90
C VAL A 280 -0.82 -6.74 28.96
N ALA A 281 -1.54 -5.91 29.73
CA ALA A 281 -1.20 -4.52 30.00
C ALA A 281 -0.79 -4.29 31.48
N GLY A 282 -0.44 -5.36 32.19
CA GLY A 282 -0.33 -5.39 33.65
C GLY A 282 0.67 -4.39 34.24
N ASP A 283 1.66 -3.96 33.47
CA ASP A 283 2.58 -2.89 33.85
C ASP A 283 2.23 -1.61 33.08
N MET A 284 1.29 -0.83 33.61
CA MET A 284 0.86 0.42 32.99
C MET A 284 1.99 1.44 32.83
N LEU A 285 3.03 1.39 33.67
CA LEU A 285 4.12 2.36 33.66
C LEU A 285 5.10 2.07 32.51
N HIS A 286 5.32 0.79 32.20
CA HIS A 286 6.33 0.38 31.23
C HIS A 286 5.76 -0.16 29.90
N VAL A 287 4.61 -0.83 29.91
CA VAL A 287 4.00 -1.45 28.71
C VAL A 287 3.16 -0.46 27.91
N MET A 288 2.32 0.33 28.59
CA MET A 288 1.40 1.26 27.91
C MET A 288 2.11 2.31 27.05
N PRO A 289 3.25 2.90 27.45
CA PRO A 289 4.00 3.81 26.58
C PRO A 289 4.45 3.16 25.27
N ILE A 290 4.86 1.89 25.30
CA ILE A 290 5.31 1.15 24.11
C ILE A 290 4.18 1.02 23.09
N TYR A 291 2.99 0.60 23.53
CA TYR A 291 1.82 0.51 22.65
C TYR A 291 1.39 1.88 22.11
N LYS A 292 1.42 2.91 22.95
CA LYS A 292 1.05 4.27 22.53
C LYS A 292 2.03 4.83 21.51
N GLU A 293 3.33 4.64 21.70
CA GLU A 293 4.36 5.09 20.77
C GLU A 293 4.21 4.39 19.41
N ALA A 294 4.03 3.06 19.42
CA ALA A 294 3.78 2.30 18.19
C ALA A 294 2.49 2.74 17.48
N LEU A 295 1.42 3.01 18.25
CA LEU A 295 0.15 3.49 17.70
C LEU A 295 0.30 4.88 17.08
N ASP A 296 1.04 5.79 17.73
CA ASP A 296 1.28 7.15 17.24
C ASP A 296 2.07 7.13 15.93
N LYS A 297 3.15 6.33 15.86
CA LYS A 297 3.93 6.13 14.62
C LYS A 297 3.06 5.56 13.49
N ASN A 298 2.28 4.51 13.75
CA ASN A 298 1.36 3.93 12.77
C ASN A 298 0.31 4.94 12.29
N THR A 299 -0.28 5.70 13.22
CA THR A 299 -1.29 6.71 12.90
C THR A 299 -0.68 7.84 12.07
N GLN A 300 0.54 8.29 12.41
CA GLN A 300 1.25 9.32 11.65
C GLN A 300 1.51 8.89 10.20
N VAL A 301 1.98 7.66 9.98
CA VAL A 301 2.20 7.13 8.62
C VAL A 301 0.88 6.95 7.88
N ALA A 302 -0.18 6.49 8.56
CA ALA A 302 -1.51 6.35 7.97
C ALA A 302 -2.07 7.70 7.48
N VAL A 303 -1.94 8.75 8.30
CA VAL A 303 -2.36 10.12 7.91
C VAL A 303 -1.60 10.59 6.68
N ARG A 304 -0.28 10.40 6.61
CA ARG A 304 0.52 10.77 5.43
C ARG A 304 0.09 10.03 4.16
N LEU A 305 -0.31 8.76 4.27
CA LEU A 305 -0.84 8.00 3.13
C LEU A 305 -2.22 8.48 2.70
N ASP A 306 -3.07 8.87 3.66
CA ASP A 306 -4.38 9.45 3.37
C ASP A 306 -4.21 10.82 2.67
N ASP A 307 -3.28 11.66 3.11
CA ASP A 307 -2.92 12.92 2.44
C ASP A 307 -2.40 12.67 1.01
N ALA A 308 -1.50 11.71 0.83
CA ALA A 308 -0.97 11.32 -0.49
C ALA A 308 -2.08 10.88 -1.45
N ARG A 309 -3.05 10.11 -0.94
CA ARG A 309 -4.22 9.67 -1.70
C ARG A 309 -5.07 10.86 -2.16
N ASP A 310 -5.28 11.83 -1.28
CA ASP A 310 -6.09 13.00 -1.58
C ASP A 310 -5.42 13.91 -2.61
N ILE A 311 -4.11 14.15 -2.49
CA ILE A 311 -3.32 14.87 -3.50
C ILE A 311 -3.40 14.15 -4.85
N LEU A 312 -3.21 12.83 -4.88
CA LEU A 312 -3.30 12.05 -6.13
C LEU A 312 -4.70 12.13 -6.76
N ASN A 313 -5.77 12.11 -5.96
CA ASN A 313 -7.13 12.26 -6.48
C ASN A 313 -7.38 13.67 -7.00
N GLN A 314 -6.87 14.69 -6.32
CA GLN A 314 -6.94 16.07 -6.78
C GLN A 314 -6.18 16.26 -8.09
N ALA A 315 -4.96 15.72 -8.21
CA ALA A 315 -4.19 15.72 -9.45
C ALA A 315 -4.97 15.07 -10.61
N ASN A 316 -5.58 13.91 -10.37
CA ASN A 316 -6.41 13.23 -11.37
C ASN A 316 -7.66 14.04 -11.77
N LEU A 317 -8.31 14.73 -10.82
CA LEU A 317 -9.44 15.61 -11.12
C LEU A 317 -8.99 16.85 -11.91
N ASN A 318 -7.87 17.44 -11.56
CA ASN A 318 -7.26 18.56 -12.29
C ASN A 318 -6.93 18.16 -13.73
N PHE A 319 -6.36 16.96 -13.92
CA PHE A 319 -6.09 16.39 -15.24
C PHE A 319 -7.36 16.26 -16.09
N VAL A 320 -8.39 15.57 -15.57
CA VAL A 320 -9.66 15.35 -16.28
C VAL A 320 -10.33 16.68 -16.61
N THR A 321 -10.31 17.63 -15.67
CA THR A 321 -10.87 18.97 -15.87
C THR A 321 -10.10 19.72 -16.96
N GLY A 322 -8.76 19.66 -16.95
CA GLY A 322 -7.91 20.26 -17.98
C GLY A 322 -8.14 19.66 -19.37
N VAL A 323 -8.27 18.33 -19.47
CA VAL A 323 -8.61 17.64 -20.72
C VAL A 323 -10.00 18.05 -21.21
N SER A 324 -11.01 18.05 -20.33
CA SER A 324 -12.38 18.46 -20.66
C SER A 324 -12.42 19.92 -21.14
N MET A 325 -11.68 20.81 -20.49
CA MET A 325 -11.58 22.21 -20.89
C MET A 325 -10.96 22.36 -22.29
N ARG A 326 -9.86 21.65 -22.58
CA ARG A 326 -9.23 21.65 -23.91
C ARG A 326 -10.13 21.05 -24.97
N MET A 327 -10.84 19.97 -24.66
CA MET A 327 -11.82 19.37 -25.57
C MET A 327 -12.95 20.36 -25.88
N SER A 328 -13.48 21.05 -24.87
CA SER A 328 -14.49 22.10 -25.04
C SER A 328 -13.99 23.25 -25.92
N GLN A 329 -12.74 23.72 -25.72
CA GLN A 329 -12.12 24.73 -26.57
C GLN A 329 -11.93 24.25 -28.02
N SER A 330 -11.49 23.01 -28.22
CA SER A 330 -11.32 22.41 -29.54
C SER A 330 -12.66 22.29 -30.27
N SER A 331 -13.71 21.83 -29.57
CA SER A 331 -15.07 21.77 -30.10
C SER A 331 -15.59 23.15 -30.50
N ALA A 332 -15.40 24.17 -29.65
CA ALA A 332 -15.80 25.54 -30.00
C ALA A 332 -15.09 26.08 -31.25
N ASN A 333 -13.81 25.72 -31.45
CA ASN A 333 -13.07 26.08 -32.67
C ASN A 333 -13.56 25.29 -33.88
N MET A 334 -13.87 23.99 -33.71
CA MET A 334 -14.43 23.15 -34.77
C MET A 334 -15.81 23.66 -35.20
N ASP A 335 -16.67 24.02 -34.25
CA ASP A 335 -18.00 24.57 -34.51
C ASP A 335 -17.91 25.86 -35.33
N PHE A 336 -16.96 26.75 -35.00
CA PHE A 336 -16.70 27.96 -35.78
C PHE A 336 -16.30 27.63 -37.23
N LYS A 337 -15.38 26.67 -37.43
CA LYS A 337 -14.96 26.23 -38.77
C LYS A 337 -16.10 25.57 -39.55
N MET A 338 -16.90 24.74 -38.87
CA MET A 338 -18.06 24.08 -39.46
C MET A 338 -19.13 25.09 -39.87
N GLN A 339 -19.35 26.14 -39.05
CA GLN A 339 -20.27 27.22 -39.38
C GLN A 339 -19.83 27.96 -40.65
N ILE A 340 -18.53 28.24 -40.82
CA ILE A 340 -18.00 28.85 -42.05
C ILE A 340 -18.22 27.92 -43.25
N LEU A 341 -17.87 26.64 -43.13
CA LEU A 341 -18.04 25.67 -44.22
C LEU A 341 -19.52 25.53 -44.63
N SER A 342 -20.42 25.48 -43.65
CA SER A 342 -21.87 25.43 -43.87
C SER A 342 -22.38 26.69 -44.58
N GLN A 343 -21.91 27.88 -44.19
CA GLN A 343 -22.26 29.12 -44.87
C GLN A 343 -21.81 29.12 -46.34
N VAL A 344 -20.56 28.70 -46.62
CA VAL A 344 -20.06 28.58 -48.00
C VAL A 344 -20.90 27.60 -48.81
N ALA A 345 -21.25 26.43 -48.23
CA ALA A 345 -22.09 25.45 -48.89
C ALA A 345 -23.48 26.01 -49.25
N VAL A 346 -24.13 26.74 -48.33
CA VAL A 346 -25.44 27.36 -48.56
C VAL A 346 -25.39 28.41 -49.67
N ILE A 347 -24.26 29.14 -49.84
CA ILE A 347 -24.08 30.09 -50.94
C ILE A 347 -23.92 29.38 -52.28
N CYS A 348 -23.14 28.29 -52.32
CA CYS A 348 -22.78 27.58 -53.56
C CYS A 348 -23.86 26.65 -54.09
N LEU A 349 -24.66 25.99 -53.23
CA LEU A 349 -25.67 25.01 -53.64
C LEU A 349 -26.70 25.55 -54.66
N PRO A 350 -27.36 26.70 -54.47
CA PRO A 350 -28.31 27.22 -55.45
C PRO A 350 -27.64 27.67 -56.76
N LEU A 351 -26.40 28.16 -56.69
CA LEU A 351 -25.62 28.53 -57.88
C LEU A 351 -25.28 27.31 -58.74
N ASN A 352 -24.88 26.21 -58.10
CA ASN A 352 -24.61 24.95 -58.78
C ASN A 352 -25.88 24.40 -59.44
N LEU A 353 -27.03 24.50 -58.76
CA LEU A 353 -28.32 24.11 -59.33
C LEU A 353 -28.69 24.97 -60.55
N LEU A 354 -28.53 26.29 -60.45
CA LEU A 354 -28.80 27.21 -61.55
C LEU A 354 -27.88 26.96 -62.74
N ALA A 355 -26.57 26.76 -62.48
CA ALA A 355 -25.59 26.41 -63.51
C ALA A 355 -25.92 25.08 -64.18
N SER A 356 -26.36 24.08 -63.39
CA SER A 356 -26.73 22.77 -63.92
C SER A 356 -27.97 22.83 -64.82
N ILE A 357 -29.01 23.58 -64.44
CA ILE A 357 -30.25 23.69 -65.25
C ILE A 357 -29.96 24.34 -66.60
N PHE A 358 -29.17 25.41 -66.63
CA PHE A 358 -28.79 26.08 -67.88
C PHE A 358 -27.62 25.44 -68.62
N GLY A 359 -26.93 24.48 -68.00
CA GLY A 359 -25.95 23.60 -68.64
C GLY A 359 -26.59 22.38 -69.33
N MET A 360 -27.88 22.16 -69.16
CA MET A 360 -28.64 21.16 -69.93
C MET A 360 -28.81 21.64 -71.38
N ASN A 361 -28.79 20.71 -72.35
CA ASN A 361 -28.97 20.99 -73.77
C ASN A 361 -30.43 21.35 -74.13
N CYS A 362 -31.01 22.31 -73.44
CA CYS A 362 -32.36 22.83 -73.66
C CYS A 362 -32.29 24.30 -74.09
N GLU A 363 -33.22 24.70 -74.94
CA GLU A 363 -33.29 26.08 -75.43
C GLU A 363 -33.73 27.05 -74.32
N VAL A 364 -33.05 28.20 -74.22
CA VAL A 364 -33.32 29.19 -73.18
C VAL A 364 -34.57 30.00 -73.55
N PRO A 365 -35.58 30.13 -72.66
CA PRO A 365 -36.90 30.70 -72.99
C PRO A 365 -36.92 32.14 -73.54
N TRP A 366 -35.82 32.89 -73.35
CA TRP A 366 -35.71 34.31 -73.69
C TRP A 366 -34.85 34.58 -74.93
N LEU A 367 -34.41 33.52 -75.62
CA LEU A 367 -33.69 33.61 -76.88
C LEU A 367 -34.71 33.65 -78.03
N ALA A 368 -35.20 34.84 -78.37
CA ALA A 368 -36.06 35.01 -79.55
C ALA A 368 -35.22 34.76 -80.82
N GLU A 369 -35.66 33.81 -81.66
CA GLU A 369 -34.98 33.15 -82.78
C GLU A 369 -34.36 34.02 -83.91
N THR A 370 -34.11 35.32 -83.74
CA THR A 370 -33.73 36.18 -84.88
C THR A 370 -32.30 36.70 -84.91
N HIS A 371 -31.50 36.67 -83.84
CA HIS A 371 -30.09 37.08 -83.90
C HIS A 371 -29.23 36.40 -82.81
N PRO A 372 -27.93 36.11 -83.08
CA PRO A 372 -27.01 35.54 -82.10
C PRO A 372 -26.66 36.55 -81.00
N ASN A 373 -27.51 36.64 -79.97
CA ASN A 373 -27.36 37.60 -78.87
C ASN A 373 -26.89 36.90 -77.58
N LEU A 374 -25.66 37.18 -77.13
CA LEU A 374 -25.09 36.69 -75.86
C LEU A 374 -25.68 37.34 -74.59
N ARG A 375 -26.73 38.18 -74.73
CA ARG A 375 -27.30 38.95 -73.60
C ARG A 375 -27.91 38.07 -72.51
N ALA A 376 -28.52 36.94 -72.89
CA ALA A 376 -29.11 36.00 -71.93
C ALA A 376 -28.05 35.35 -71.02
N PHE A 377 -26.90 34.99 -71.59
CA PHE A 377 -25.76 34.46 -70.84
C PHE A 377 -25.24 35.47 -69.82
N TRP A 378 -24.99 36.71 -70.26
CA TRP A 378 -24.53 37.78 -69.35
C TRP A 378 -25.56 38.15 -68.28
N GLY A 379 -26.86 38.00 -68.56
CA GLY A 379 -27.92 38.17 -67.57
C GLY A 379 -27.89 37.12 -66.45
N ILE A 380 -27.74 35.84 -66.80
CA ILE A 380 -27.64 34.73 -65.81
C ILE A 380 -26.35 34.84 -64.99
N VAL A 381 -25.22 35.14 -65.64
CA VAL A 381 -23.94 35.40 -64.96
C VAL A 381 -24.07 36.60 -64.02
N GLY A 382 -24.72 37.68 -64.46
CA GLY A 382 -24.98 38.85 -63.61
C GLY A 382 -25.81 38.53 -62.38
N LEU A 383 -26.85 37.69 -62.52
CA LEU A 383 -27.67 37.21 -61.40
C LEU A 383 -26.86 36.33 -60.43
N MET A 384 -26.04 35.42 -60.95
CA MET A 384 -25.16 34.57 -60.12
C MET A 384 -24.15 35.41 -59.33
N VAL A 385 -23.50 36.37 -59.98
CA VAL A 385 -22.55 37.28 -59.34
C VAL A 385 -23.26 38.17 -58.31
N GLY A 386 -24.46 38.68 -58.63
CA GLY A 386 -25.28 39.45 -57.71
C GLY A 386 -25.67 38.65 -56.45
N TRP A 387 -26.05 37.38 -56.61
CA TRP A 387 -26.34 36.47 -55.51
C TRP A 387 -25.10 36.23 -54.63
N VAL A 388 -23.95 35.93 -55.22
CA VAL A 388 -22.68 35.75 -54.49
C VAL A 388 -22.33 37.02 -53.71
N LEU A 389 -22.43 38.19 -54.33
CA LEU A 389 -22.12 39.46 -53.66
C LEU A 389 -23.06 39.72 -52.49
N LEU A 390 -24.37 39.52 -52.67
CA LEU A 390 -25.35 39.76 -51.62
C LEU A 390 -25.18 38.79 -50.44
N CYS A 391 -24.93 37.51 -50.71
CA CYS A 391 -24.77 36.48 -49.68
C CYS A 391 -23.38 36.43 -49.05
N SER A 392 -22.32 36.92 -49.72
CA SER A 392 -20.95 36.92 -49.17
C SER A 392 -20.71 38.03 -48.13
N ILE A 393 -21.40 39.17 -48.22
CA ILE A 393 -21.30 40.28 -47.27
C ILE A 393 -21.44 39.84 -45.79
N PRO A 394 -22.50 39.10 -45.38
CA PRO A 394 -22.63 38.66 -43.99
C PRO A 394 -21.53 37.67 -43.58
N THR A 395 -21.11 36.77 -44.47
CA THR A 395 -20.04 35.80 -44.20
C THR A 395 -18.69 36.49 -44.01
N ILE A 396 -18.35 37.45 -44.88
CA ILE A 396 -17.12 38.25 -44.77
C ILE A 396 -17.12 39.05 -43.47
N ARG A 397 -18.26 39.63 -43.07
CA ARG A 397 -18.41 40.36 -41.81
C ARG A 397 -18.25 39.44 -40.59
N HIS A 398 -18.78 38.22 -40.66
CA HIS A 398 -18.66 37.22 -39.59
C HIS A 398 -17.20 36.73 -39.44
N ILE A 399 -16.49 36.55 -40.56
CA ILE A 399 -15.06 36.19 -40.56
C ILE A 399 -14.21 37.35 -40.01
N LEU A 400 -14.50 38.59 -40.41
CA LEU A 400 -13.78 39.79 -39.95
C LEU A 400 -13.94 40.07 -38.45
N HIS A 401 -15.12 39.81 -37.88
CA HIS A 401 -15.32 39.97 -36.44
C HIS A 401 -14.61 38.88 -35.61
N GLY A 402 -14.17 37.79 -36.24
CA GLY A 402 -13.38 36.74 -35.60
C GLY A 402 -14.14 35.97 -34.52
N ASN A 403 -13.58 34.83 -34.13
CA ASN A 403 -14.10 34.07 -33.00
C ASN A 403 -13.69 34.78 -31.71
N ALA A 404 -14.64 35.39 -30.99
CA ALA A 404 -14.39 36.10 -29.72
C ALA A 404 -14.04 35.15 -28.54
N ALA A 405 -13.74 33.88 -28.81
CA ALA A 405 -13.22 32.94 -27.83
C ALA A 405 -11.73 33.23 -27.58
N LYS A 406 -11.47 34.15 -26.64
CA LYS A 406 -10.12 34.44 -26.15
C LYS A 406 -9.51 33.13 -25.59
N PRO A 407 -8.34 32.66 -26.08
CA PRO A 407 -7.70 31.50 -25.49
C PRO A 407 -7.34 31.83 -24.03
N ILE A 408 -7.78 30.98 -23.10
CA ILE A 408 -7.52 31.12 -21.66
C ILE A 408 -6.10 30.60 -21.32
N VAL A 409 -5.49 29.85 -22.23
CA VAL A 409 -4.12 29.37 -22.09
C VAL A 409 -3.21 30.28 -22.93
N PRO A 410 -2.12 30.84 -22.37
CA PRO A 410 -1.13 31.54 -23.17
C PRO A 410 -0.57 30.53 -24.19
N ALA A 411 -0.54 30.90 -25.45
CA ALA A 411 0.17 30.13 -26.45
C ALA A 411 1.66 30.18 -26.09
N ASP A 412 2.25 29.02 -25.79
CA ASP A 412 3.68 28.89 -25.57
C ASP A 412 4.42 29.43 -26.80
N SER A 413 5.29 30.41 -26.55
CA SER A 413 6.28 30.96 -27.50
C SER A 413 7.58 30.18 -27.42
#